data_AF-A0A497IHS0-F1
#
_entry.id   AF-A0A497IHS0-F1
#
_cell.length_a   1.000
_cell.length_b   1.000
_cell.length_c   1.000
_cell.angle_alpha   90.00
_cell.angle_beta   90.00
_cell.angle_gamma   90.00
#
_symmetry.space_group_name_H-M   'P 1'
#
loop_
_entity.id
_entity.type
_entity.pdbx_description
1 polymer ?
#
loop_
_entity_poly.entity_id
_entity_poly.type
_entity_poly.pdbx_seq_one_letter_code
_entity_poly.pdbx_strand_id
1 'polypeptide(L)'
;MKSISQQWVELAKRATAHSIEHWKRMIGWAEKEDPKKPVNITLMRLTLHEDWYAGSCLLCNFFMREGGRECNGCPLYIVFGKCNSKWTMNAWEDVANAKDWGEWLEGAEVMLQQLKVVLMFLEGDRI
;
A
#
# COMPACT_ATOMS: atom_id res chain seq x y z
N MET A 1 -0.70 -22.94 21.80
CA MET A 1 -0.87 -22.88 20.32
C MET A 1 -1.74 -21.67 20.03
N LYS A 2 -1.29 -20.69 19.23
CA LYS A 2 -2.16 -19.58 18.80
C LYS A 2 -3.23 -20.14 17.85
N SER A 3 -4.45 -19.60 17.89
CA SER A 3 -5.47 -19.98 16.90
C SER A 3 -5.01 -19.56 15.50
N ILE A 4 -5.53 -20.24 14.47
CA ILE A 4 -5.29 -19.87 13.07
C ILE A 4 -5.62 -18.37 12.84
N SER A 5 -6.71 -17.87 13.43
CA SER A 5 -7.08 -16.45 13.35
C SER A 5 -6.07 -15.49 13.99
N GLN A 6 -5.44 -15.85 15.12
CA GLN A 6 -4.42 -15.03 15.76
C GLN A 6 -3.13 -14.98 14.95
N GLN A 7 -2.75 -16.08 14.30
CA GLN A 7 -1.59 -16.11 13.40
C GLN A 7 -1.81 -15.21 12.18
N TRP A 8 -3.02 -15.24 11.62
CA TRP A 8 -3.41 -14.38 10.50
C TRP A 8 -3.34 -12.88 10.83
N VAL A 9 -3.86 -12.47 11.99
CA VAL A 9 -3.82 -11.06 12.42
C VAL A 9 -2.37 -10.58 12.61
N GLU A 10 -1.53 -11.38 13.26
CA GLU A 10 -0.12 -11.01 13.46
C GLU A 10 0.66 -10.91 12.13
N LEU A 11 0.36 -11.79 11.18
CA LEU A 11 0.92 -11.70 9.83
C LEU A 11 0.46 -10.42 9.11
N ALA A 12 -0.83 -10.11 9.20
CA ALA A 12 -1.41 -8.90 8.61
C ALA A 12 -0.77 -7.63 9.16
N LYS A 13 -0.50 -7.56 10.47
CA LYS A 13 0.20 -6.43 11.11
C LYS A 13 1.59 -6.25 10.53
N ARG A 14 2.39 -7.33 10.47
CA ARG A 14 3.76 -7.29 9.93
C ARG A 14 3.79 -6.85 8.47
N ALA A 15 2.91 -7.42 7.65
CA ALA A 15 2.82 -7.06 6.23
C ALA A 15 2.40 -5.59 6.04
N THR A 16 1.46 -5.10 6.86
CA THR A 16 1.03 -3.70 6.83
C THR A 16 2.15 -2.77 7.28
N ALA A 17 2.86 -3.07 8.37
CA ALA A 17 4.01 -2.30 8.83
C ALA A 17 5.13 -2.24 7.79
N HIS A 18 5.45 -3.35 7.13
CA HIS A 18 6.40 -3.37 6.02
C HIS A 18 5.93 -2.52 4.83
N SER A 19 4.63 -2.57 4.51
CA SER A 19 4.04 -1.72 3.48
C SER A 19 4.18 -0.24 3.83
N ILE A 20 3.93 0.16 5.08
CA ILE A 20 4.11 1.55 5.53
C ILE A 20 5.55 2.02 5.28
N GLU A 21 6.55 1.23 5.66
CA GLU A 21 7.95 1.60 5.45
C GLU A 21 8.34 1.66 3.97
N HIS A 22 7.78 0.77 3.14
CA HIS A 22 7.91 0.81 1.67
C HIS A 22 7.40 2.14 1.10
N TRP A 23 6.18 2.54 1.47
CA TRP A 23 5.59 3.80 1.03
C TRP A 23 6.39 5.02 1.50
N LYS A 24 6.88 5.04 2.75
CA LYS A 24 7.75 6.12 3.24
C LYS A 24 9.01 6.30 2.38
N ARG A 25 9.66 5.21 1.97
CA ARG A 25 10.86 5.28 1.12
C ARG A 25 10.55 5.83 -0.26
N MET A 26 9.46 5.37 -0.88
CA MET A 26 9.03 5.88 -2.19
C MET A 26 8.64 7.35 -2.13
N ILE A 27 7.89 7.77 -1.10
CA ILE A 27 7.53 9.18 -0.88
C ILE A 27 8.78 10.04 -0.69
N GLY A 28 9.70 9.66 0.21
CA GLY A 28 10.93 10.42 0.44
C GLY A 28 11.90 10.47 -0.75
N TRP A 29 11.75 9.55 -1.71
CA TRP A 29 12.42 9.64 -3.00
C TRP A 29 11.67 10.59 -3.95
N ALA A 30 10.36 10.46 -4.08
CA ALA A 30 9.53 11.29 -4.96
C ALA A 30 9.51 12.77 -4.55
N GLU A 31 9.64 13.08 -3.25
CA GLU A 31 9.80 14.46 -2.73
C GLU A 31 11.03 15.19 -3.29
N LYS A 32 12.02 14.46 -3.82
CA LYS A 32 13.23 15.03 -4.43
C LYS A 32 13.09 15.24 -5.93
N GLU A 33 12.05 14.69 -6.54
CA GLU A 33 11.77 14.85 -7.95
C GLU A 33 11.07 16.19 -8.21
N ASP A 34 11.10 16.65 -9.47
CA ASP A 34 10.33 17.82 -9.87
C ASP A 34 8.82 17.45 -9.91
N PRO A 35 7.96 18.12 -9.13
CA PRO A 35 6.55 17.75 -9.01
C PRO A 35 5.78 17.86 -10.33
N LYS A 36 6.28 18.63 -11.31
CA LYS A 36 5.64 18.76 -12.63
C LYS A 36 6.14 17.75 -13.66
N LYS A 37 7.16 16.96 -13.32
CA LYS A 37 7.64 15.92 -14.23
C LYS A 37 6.69 14.73 -14.24
N PRO A 38 6.47 14.12 -15.41
CA PRO A 38 5.69 12.91 -15.50
C PRO A 38 6.22 11.82 -14.58
N VAL A 39 5.29 11.09 -13.95
CA VAL A 39 5.63 9.93 -13.12
C VAL A 39 6.39 8.91 -13.95
N ASN A 40 7.51 8.41 -13.42
CA ASN A 40 8.31 7.38 -14.06
C ASN A 40 8.59 6.25 -13.07
N ILE A 41 7.71 5.24 -13.11
CA ILE A 41 7.82 4.05 -12.26
C ILE A 41 9.12 3.26 -12.52
N THR A 42 9.58 3.20 -13.77
CA THR A 42 10.83 2.50 -14.12
C THR A 42 12.03 3.17 -13.48
N LEU A 43 12.06 4.51 -13.47
CA LEU A 43 13.12 5.27 -12.80
C LEU A 43 13.13 5.04 -11.30
N MET A 44 11.97 5.08 -10.63
CA MET A 44 11.87 4.77 -9.21
C MET A 44 12.37 3.35 -8.93
N ARG A 45 11.91 2.36 -9.71
CA ARG A 45 12.32 0.96 -9.57
C ARG A 45 13.83 0.77 -9.73
N LEU A 46 14.45 1.43 -10.69
CA LEU A 46 15.90 1.33 -10.89
C LEU A 46 16.69 2.01 -9.77
N THR A 47 16.14 3.05 -9.16
CA THR A 47 16.84 3.85 -8.13
C THR A 47 16.67 3.27 -6.74
N LEU A 48 15.47 2.82 -6.38
CA LEU A 48 15.15 2.28 -5.06
C LEU A 48 15.12 0.76 -4.99
N HIS A 49 15.14 0.06 -6.14
CA HIS A 49 14.78 -1.36 -6.23
C HIS A 49 13.35 -1.66 -5.74
N GLU A 50 12.50 -0.64 -5.70
CA GLU A 50 11.15 -0.62 -5.15
C GLU A 50 10.23 0.19 -6.07
N ASP A 51 8.96 -0.19 -6.15
CA ASP A 51 7.94 0.53 -6.91
C ASP A 51 6.53 0.32 -6.32
N TRP A 52 5.54 1.04 -6.84
CA TRP A 52 4.13 0.89 -6.51
C TRP A 52 3.38 0.07 -7.58
N TYR A 53 4.02 -0.89 -8.25
CA TYR A 53 3.29 -1.78 -9.15
C TYR A 53 2.34 -2.68 -8.34
N ALA A 54 1.18 -3.04 -8.88
CA ALA A 54 0.21 -3.87 -8.16
C ALA A 54 0.81 -5.23 -7.75
N GLY A 55 1.68 -5.79 -8.59
CA GLY A 55 2.46 -7.01 -8.29
C GLY A 55 3.59 -6.81 -7.27
N SER A 56 3.97 -5.58 -6.97
CA SER A 56 4.95 -5.23 -5.95
C SER A 56 4.30 -4.90 -4.60
N CYS A 57 2.96 -4.78 -4.57
CA CYS A 57 2.22 -4.56 -3.33
C CYS A 57 2.56 -5.66 -2.31
N LEU A 58 3.20 -5.28 -1.22
CA LEU A 58 3.64 -6.21 -0.19
C LEU A 58 2.45 -6.99 0.38
N LEU A 59 1.32 -6.33 0.63
CA LEU A 59 0.10 -7.00 1.07
C LEU A 59 -0.33 -8.07 0.03
N CYS A 60 -0.45 -7.72 -1.25
CA CYS A 60 -0.81 -8.69 -2.29
C CYS A 60 0.20 -9.85 -2.36
N ASN A 61 1.49 -9.57 -2.31
CA ASN A 61 2.54 -10.59 -2.33
C ASN A 61 2.47 -11.52 -1.11
N PHE A 62 2.16 -10.99 0.07
CA PHE A 62 2.00 -11.81 1.28
C PHE A 62 0.71 -12.64 1.23
N PHE A 63 -0.44 -12.04 0.92
CA PHE A 63 -1.74 -12.73 0.98
C PHE A 63 -2.00 -13.67 -0.21
N MET A 64 -1.39 -13.44 -1.38
CA MET A 64 -1.43 -14.39 -2.49
C MET A 64 -0.55 -15.62 -2.23
N ARG A 65 0.61 -15.46 -1.56
CA ARG A 65 1.50 -16.59 -1.22
C ARG A 65 0.88 -17.55 -0.22
N GLU A 66 0.06 -17.06 0.70
CA GLU A 66 -0.63 -17.88 1.70
C GLU A 66 -1.96 -18.50 1.19
N GLY A 67 -2.18 -18.52 -0.13
CA GLY A 67 -3.31 -19.23 -0.76
C GLY A 67 -4.63 -18.44 -0.82
N GLY A 68 -4.62 -17.13 -0.58
CA GLY A 68 -5.77 -16.27 -0.83
C GLY A 68 -6.04 -16.06 -2.33
N ARG A 69 -7.31 -15.87 -2.72
CA ARG A 69 -7.64 -15.26 -4.02
C ARG A 69 -7.24 -13.78 -3.98
N GLU A 70 -6.99 -13.15 -5.13
CA GLU A 70 -6.64 -11.72 -5.21
C GLU A 70 -7.46 -10.87 -4.23
N CYS A 71 -6.77 -10.21 -3.29
CA CYS A 71 -7.33 -9.33 -2.26
C CYS A 71 -8.26 -9.95 -1.20
N ASN A 72 -8.59 -11.25 -1.26
CA ASN A 72 -9.38 -11.90 -0.21
C ASN A 72 -8.56 -11.99 1.09
N GLY A 73 -9.02 -11.29 2.12
CA GLY A 73 -8.33 -11.19 3.41
C GLY A 73 -7.28 -10.07 3.46
N CYS A 74 -7.10 -9.27 2.41
CA CYS A 74 -6.24 -8.10 2.45
C CYS A 74 -6.85 -7.04 3.40
N PRO A 75 -6.15 -6.63 4.46
CA PRO A 75 -6.68 -5.65 5.43
C PRO A 75 -7.01 -4.30 4.79
N LEU A 76 -6.21 -3.85 3.81
CA LEU A 76 -6.49 -2.63 3.06
C LEU A 76 -7.81 -2.75 2.28
N TYR A 77 -8.06 -3.90 1.66
CA TYR A 77 -9.33 -4.16 0.97
C TYR A 77 -10.52 -4.16 1.93
N ILE A 78 -10.36 -4.77 3.10
CA ILE A 78 -11.42 -4.85 4.12
C ILE A 78 -11.82 -3.46 4.61
N VAL A 79 -10.85 -2.57 4.82
CA VAL A 79 -11.12 -1.24 5.40
C VAL A 79 -11.52 -0.21 4.35
N PHE A 80 -10.84 -0.18 3.19
CA PHE A 80 -10.99 0.89 2.20
C PHE A 80 -11.54 0.43 0.84
N GLY A 81 -11.70 -0.88 0.64
CA GLY A 81 -12.19 -1.46 -0.61
C GLY A 81 -11.09 -1.75 -1.63
N LYS A 82 -11.53 -2.11 -2.85
CA LYS A 82 -10.70 -2.61 -3.95
C LYS A 82 -9.73 -1.56 -4.49
N CYS A 83 -8.45 -1.91 -4.59
CA CYS A 83 -7.39 -1.02 -5.09
C CYS A 83 -7.63 -0.51 -6.52
N ASN A 84 -8.27 -1.29 -7.40
CA ASN A 84 -8.55 -0.91 -8.78
C ASN A 84 -10.02 -0.51 -9.00
N SER A 85 -10.56 0.30 -8.09
CA SER A 85 -11.94 0.76 -8.19
C SER A 85 -12.15 2.18 -7.67
N LYS A 86 -12.54 3.07 -8.59
CA LYS A 86 -12.92 4.46 -8.35
C LYS A 86 -14.14 4.66 -7.46
N TRP A 87 -14.81 3.57 -7.11
CA TRP A 87 -15.99 3.57 -6.24
C TRP A 87 -15.64 3.25 -4.80
N THR A 88 -14.36 3.12 -4.49
CA THR A 88 -13.87 2.78 -3.16
C THR A 88 -13.04 3.93 -2.62
N MET A 89 -12.81 3.93 -1.30
CA MET A 89 -11.99 4.97 -0.67
C MET A 89 -10.50 4.67 -0.81
N ASN A 90 -10.11 3.57 -1.43
CA ASN A 90 -8.72 3.14 -1.53
C ASN A 90 -7.94 4.08 -2.47
N ALA A 91 -6.91 4.75 -1.93
CA ALA A 91 -6.13 5.76 -2.66
C ALA A 91 -5.21 5.18 -3.75
N TRP A 92 -5.15 3.85 -3.90
CA TRP A 92 -4.30 3.21 -4.89
C TRP A 92 -4.57 3.70 -6.32
N GLU A 93 -5.84 3.91 -6.70
CA GLU A 93 -6.17 4.35 -8.06
C GLU A 93 -5.68 5.77 -8.35
N ASP A 94 -5.65 6.63 -7.33
CA ASP A 94 -5.12 8.00 -7.44
C ASP A 94 -3.61 7.95 -7.73
N VAL A 95 -2.87 7.10 -7.00
CA VAL A 95 -1.43 6.92 -7.23
C VAL A 95 -1.15 6.26 -8.58
N ALA A 96 -1.92 5.23 -8.94
CA ALA A 96 -1.72 4.48 -10.17
C ALA A 96 -1.98 5.30 -11.43
N ASN A 97 -2.87 6.29 -11.35
CA ASN A 97 -3.26 7.15 -12.47
C ASN A 97 -2.63 8.55 -12.43
N ALA A 98 -1.80 8.86 -11.43
CA ALA A 98 -1.11 10.13 -11.31
C ALA A 98 -0.28 10.44 -12.56
N LYS A 99 -0.42 11.66 -13.09
CA LYS A 99 0.28 12.09 -14.30
C LYS A 99 1.68 12.57 -13.99
N ASP A 100 1.85 13.25 -12.88
CA ASP A 100 3.11 13.84 -12.43
C ASP A 100 3.40 13.52 -10.97
N TRP A 101 4.63 13.79 -10.52
CA TRP A 101 5.05 13.48 -9.16
C TRP A 101 4.27 14.26 -8.10
N GLY A 102 3.70 15.42 -8.43
CA GLY A 102 2.82 16.18 -7.56
C GLY A 102 1.53 15.41 -7.26
N GLU A 103 0.78 15.04 -8.30
CA GLU A 103 -0.43 14.19 -8.16
C GLU A 103 -0.10 12.86 -7.47
N TRP A 104 1.06 12.27 -7.79
CA TRP A 104 1.49 11.00 -7.19
C TRP A 104 1.74 11.13 -5.70
N LEU A 105 2.41 12.20 -5.25
CA LEU A 105 2.68 12.46 -3.84
C LEU A 105 1.40 12.66 -3.04
N GLU A 106 0.43 13.42 -3.56
CA GLU A 106 -0.87 13.61 -2.92
C GLU A 106 -1.57 12.27 -2.68
N GLY A 107 -1.65 11.41 -3.71
CA GLY A 107 -2.22 10.07 -3.56
C GLY A 107 -1.40 9.17 -2.62
N ALA A 108 -0.07 9.25 -2.69
CA ALA A 108 0.83 8.41 -1.91
C ALA A 108 0.75 8.74 -0.41
N GLU A 109 0.61 10.01 -0.05
CA GLU A 109 0.38 10.43 1.33
C GLU A 109 -0.93 9.89 1.88
N VAL A 110 -2.04 9.97 1.11
CA VAL A 110 -3.33 9.39 1.51
C VAL A 110 -3.19 7.88 1.68
N MET A 111 -2.54 7.20 0.75
CA MET A 111 -2.29 5.76 0.82
C MET A 111 -1.47 5.37 2.06
N LEU A 112 -0.44 6.15 2.41
CA LEU A 112 0.34 5.97 3.63
C LEU A 112 -0.53 6.11 4.88
N GLN A 113 -1.44 7.09 4.92
CA GLN A 113 -2.37 7.25 6.05
C GLN A 113 -3.36 6.08 6.14
N GLN A 114 -3.88 5.60 5.01
CA GLN A 114 -4.75 4.42 4.97
C GLN A 114 -4.05 3.18 5.51
N LEU A 115 -2.79 2.96 5.16
CA LEU A 115 -2.01 1.85 5.71
C LEU A 115 -1.81 1.96 7.23
N LYS A 116 -1.61 3.18 7.77
CA LYS A 116 -1.55 3.40 9.23
C LYS A 116 -2.88 3.09 9.91
N VAL A 117 -4.00 3.52 9.33
CA VAL A 117 -5.34 3.20 9.85
C VAL A 117 -5.59 1.70 9.84
N VAL A 118 -5.17 1.00 8.78
CA VAL A 118 -5.22 -0.46 8.71
C VAL A 118 -4.39 -1.10 9.84
N LEU A 119 -3.20 -0.59 10.13
CA LEU A 119 -2.37 -1.12 11.21
C LEU A 119 -3.04 -0.94 12.58
N MET A 120 -3.57 0.26 12.86
CA MET A 120 -4.34 0.55 14.08
C MET A 120 -5.55 -0.38 14.22
N PHE A 121 -6.31 -0.57 13.14
CA PHE A 121 -7.43 -1.51 13.08
C PHE A 121 -7.00 -2.93 13.49
N LEU A 122 -5.87 -3.40 12.96
CA LEU A 122 -5.34 -4.74 13.27
C LEU A 122 -4.81 -4.86 14.71
N GLU A 123 -4.31 -3.77 15.29
CA GLU A 123 -3.85 -3.70 16.67
C GLU A 123 -5.01 -3.72 17.68
N GLY A 124 -6.24 -3.48 17.21
CA GLY A 124 -7.42 -3.36 18.07
C GLY A 124 -7.52 -1.99 18.72
N ASP A 125 -6.75 -1.02 18.21
CA ASP A 125 -6.87 0.37 18.61
C ASP A 125 -8.20 0.90 18.05
N ARG A 126 -9.02 1.49 18.91
CA ARG A 126 -10.29 2.09 18.49
C ARG A 126 -9.99 3.25 17.53
N ILE A 127 -10.38 3.07 16.26
CA ILE A 127 -10.42 4.13 15.24
C ILE A 127 -11.52 5.13 15.60
#